data_AF-A0A0F9R6B9-F1
#
_entry.id   AF-A0A0F9R6B9-F1
#
_cell.length_a   1.000
_cell.length_b   1.000
_cell.length_c   1.000
_cell.angle_alpha   90.00
_cell.angle_beta   90.00
_cell.angle_gamma   90.00
#
_symmetry.space_group_name_H-M   'P 1'
#
loop_
_entity.id
_entity.type
_entity.pdbx_description
1 polymer ?
#
loop_
_entity_poly.entity_id
_entity_poly.type
_entity_poly.pdbx_seq_one_letter_code
_entity_poly.pdbx_strand_id
1 'polypeptide(L)'
;MCQLNLIGVPNLLGLDLAESELTLTEGDARTVQTLISAVANATLAPYTNYTNFTTTFDSLDGVVDGLLPKEAFRVPLNSSRLSRVKRLLSWTGEKMRVEDDEALHFFDPVISGAVFDYEYKLAVSGEHTLFNKELINRFVNPNKEVVSSHPSHTPQFTASATSATSFALFPQTHTTYLRLTSTGIAASIAPAIIETYELDSEVGAVKVPMNVGQEVWDFIKVTDSRQNDTRTGNVRYLKRNVQVPGRGGQLVFDMDIRFGKSAILPSPILVGTSGGGVGRVGGGDTNIANLIEAVTSITFAIFNLDSTQTGIIEFLNAQIEDAYFRRLTVTDALEIPHE
;
A
#
# COMPACT_ATOMS: atom_id res chain seq x y z
N MET A 1 26.42 12.89 11.53
CA MET A 1 24.96 12.70 11.38
C MET A 1 24.55 11.91 12.61
N CYS A 2 23.75 12.49 13.50
CA CYS A 2 23.26 11.80 14.70
C CYS A 2 21.83 11.32 14.40
N GLN A 3 21.67 10.08 13.97
CA GLN A 3 20.34 9.52 13.68
C GLN A 3 19.77 8.92 14.97
N LEU A 4 18.59 9.41 15.38
CA LEU A 4 17.80 8.77 16.43
C LEU A 4 16.90 7.74 15.76
N ASN A 5 17.05 6.46 16.12
CA ASN A 5 16.16 5.40 15.70
C ASN A 5 15.22 5.08 16.87
N LEU A 6 13.93 5.23 16.64
CA LEU A 6 12.91 4.83 17.59
C LEU A 6 12.51 3.38 17.31
N ILE A 7 12.16 2.63 18.35
CA ILE A 7 11.75 1.24 18.26
C ILE A 7 10.28 1.20 18.63
N GLY A 8 9.43 0.81 17.69
CA GLY A 8 7.99 0.64 17.93
C GLY A 8 7.64 -0.75 18.46
N VAL A 9 6.40 -0.94 18.89
CA VAL A 9 5.87 -2.26 19.32
C VAL A 9 6.10 -3.36 18.28
N PRO A 10 5.91 -3.15 16.96
CA PRO A 10 6.21 -4.18 15.97
C PRO A 10 7.70 -4.58 15.96
N ASN A 11 8.62 -3.65 16.20
CA ASN A 11 10.04 -3.97 16.32
C ASN A 11 10.31 -4.82 17.56
N LEU A 12 9.69 -4.51 18.69
CA LEU A 12 9.79 -5.32 19.91
C LEU A 12 9.26 -6.75 19.69
N LEU A 13 8.08 -6.89 19.08
CA LEU A 13 7.54 -8.20 18.67
C LEU A 13 8.47 -8.95 17.70
N GLY A 14 9.27 -8.23 16.92
CA GLY A 14 10.27 -8.80 16.02
C GLY A 14 11.48 -9.40 16.76
N LEU A 15 11.79 -8.88 17.94
CA LEU A 15 12.90 -9.33 18.79
C LEU A 15 12.50 -10.47 19.74
N ASP A 16 11.21 -10.60 20.04
CA ASP A 16 10.68 -11.66 20.91
C ASP A 16 10.61 -13.01 20.18
N LEU A 17 11.56 -13.90 20.47
CA LEU A 17 11.73 -15.18 19.78
C LEU A 17 11.07 -16.34 20.55
N ALA A 18 10.49 -17.30 19.82
CA ALA A 18 9.84 -18.46 20.44
C ALA A 18 10.84 -19.31 21.24
N GLU A 19 10.53 -19.55 22.52
CA GLU A 19 11.36 -20.34 23.44
C GLU A 19 11.10 -21.85 23.35
N SER A 20 10.00 -22.23 22.70
CA SER A 20 9.61 -23.60 22.45
C SER A 20 8.81 -23.72 21.16
N GLU A 21 8.62 -24.94 20.68
CA GLU A 21 7.81 -25.18 19.50
C GLU A 21 6.33 -25.36 19.85
N LEU A 22 5.45 -24.92 18.95
CA LEU A 22 4.03 -25.24 18.99
C LEU A 22 3.58 -25.75 17.62
N THR A 23 2.96 -26.93 17.62
CA THR A 23 2.21 -27.45 16.48
C THR A 23 0.76 -27.60 16.90
N LEU A 24 -0.15 -26.95 16.16
CA LEU A 24 -1.58 -27.13 16.38
C LEU A 24 -2.02 -28.48 15.81
N THR A 25 -3.00 -29.11 16.45
CA THR A 25 -3.56 -30.38 16.00
C THR A 25 -4.83 -30.16 15.17
N GLU A 26 -5.33 -31.22 14.53
CA GLU A 26 -6.59 -31.17 13.78
C GLU A 26 -7.80 -30.74 14.64
N GLY A 27 -7.78 -31.09 15.94
CA GLY A 27 -8.83 -30.77 16.90
C GLY A 27 -8.72 -29.37 17.50
N ASP A 28 -7.70 -28.58 17.13
CA ASP A 28 -7.54 -27.23 17.65
C ASP A 28 -8.69 -26.32 17.18
N ALA A 29 -9.31 -25.64 18.14
CA ALA A 29 -10.48 -24.79 17.95
C ALA A 29 -10.14 -23.30 17.97
N ARG A 30 -8.87 -22.92 18.09
CA ARG A 30 -8.47 -21.51 18.13
C ARG A 30 -8.57 -20.90 16.74
N THR A 31 -9.27 -19.77 16.67
CA THR A 31 -9.40 -18.95 15.48
C THR A 31 -8.11 -18.16 15.21
N VAL A 32 -8.00 -17.57 14.03
CA VAL A 32 -6.93 -16.61 13.71
C VAL A 32 -6.87 -15.49 14.75
N GLN A 33 -8.02 -14.89 15.10
CA GLN A 33 -8.15 -13.87 16.13
C GLN A 33 -7.58 -14.33 17.48
N THR A 34 -8.01 -15.51 17.94
CA THR A 34 -7.56 -16.08 19.22
C THR A 34 -6.05 -16.30 19.24
N LEU A 35 -5.48 -16.76 18.13
CA LEU A 35 -4.04 -16.98 18.00
C LEU A 35 -3.26 -15.66 17.94
N ILE A 36 -3.75 -14.64 17.22
CA ILE A 36 -3.15 -13.30 17.17
C ILE A 36 -3.09 -12.73 18.59
N SER A 37 -4.23 -12.71 19.30
CA SER A 37 -4.27 -12.24 20.69
C SER A 37 -3.36 -13.05 21.59
N ALA A 38 -3.28 -14.38 21.45
CA ALA A 38 -2.40 -15.19 22.29
C ALA A 38 -0.92 -14.92 22.03
N VAL A 39 -0.52 -14.71 20.76
CA VAL A 39 0.84 -14.32 20.40
C VAL A 39 1.16 -12.92 20.93
N ALA A 40 0.29 -11.92 20.72
CA ALA A 40 0.51 -10.52 21.09
C ALA A 40 0.36 -10.22 22.60
N ASN A 41 -0.43 -11.00 23.33
CA ASN A 41 -0.53 -10.89 24.79
C ASN A 41 0.46 -11.79 25.54
N ALA A 42 1.39 -12.45 24.84
CA ALA A 42 2.38 -13.37 25.43
C ALA A 42 1.71 -14.50 26.26
N THR A 43 0.53 -14.96 25.86
CA THR A 43 -0.18 -16.07 26.54
C THR A 43 -0.06 -17.39 25.79
N LEU A 44 0.43 -17.37 24.54
CA LEU A 44 0.78 -18.57 23.81
C LEU A 44 2.07 -19.16 24.36
N ALA A 45 2.07 -20.45 24.69
CA ALA A 45 3.16 -21.14 25.40
C ALA A 45 4.60 -20.83 24.92
N PRO A 46 4.90 -20.72 23.60
CA PRO A 46 6.24 -20.32 23.13
C PRO A 46 6.72 -18.92 23.50
N TYR A 47 5.85 -18.05 24.03
CA TYR A 47 6.10 -16.61 24.17
C TYR A 47 5.81 -16.06 25.57
N THR A 48 5.68 -16.89 26.60
CA THR A 48 5.15 -16.47 27.91
C THR A 48 6.05 -15.56 28.74
N ASN A 49 7.31 -15.39 28.35
CA ASN A 49 8.30 -14.59 29.10
C ASN A 49 8.47 -13.16 28.56
N TYR A 50 7.63 -12.74 27.62
CA TYR A 50 7.72 -11.42 26.98
C TYR A 50 6.67 -10.44 27.49
N THR A 51 6.83 -9.16 27.13
CA THR A 51 5.85 -8.12 27.44
C THR A 51 4.53 -8.38 26.72
N ASN A 52 3.43 -8.19 27.46
CA ASN A 52 2.08 -8.29 26.92
C ASN A 52 1.75 -7.00 26.17
N PHE A 53 1.25 -7.13 24.94
CA PHE A 53 0.68 -6.03 24.18
C PHE A 53 -0.81 -6.29 23.97
N THR A 54 -1.65 -5.39 24.49
CA THR A 54 -3.10 -5.45 24.33
C THR A 54 -3.46 -5.50 22.86
N THR A 55 -4.49 -6.30 22.52
CA THR A 55 -5.01 -6.40 21.16
C THR A 55 -6.44 -5.91 21.10
N THR A 56 -6.74 -5.03 20.15
CA THR A 56 -8.07 -4.52 19.86
C THR A 56 -8.45 -4.89 18.42
N PHE A 57 -9.67 -5.39 18.21
CA PHE A 57 -10.19 -5.67 16.88
C PHE A 57 -11.33 -4.68 16.60
N ASP A 58 -11.04 -3.65 15.81
CA ASP A 58 -11.99 -2.55 15.56
C ASP A 58 -13.08 -2.96 14.56
N SER A 59 -12.76 -3.94 13.72
CA SER A 59 -13.68 -4.61 12.81
C SER A 59 -13.21 -6.06 12.63
N LEU A 60 -14.11 -6.94 12.23
CA LEU A 60 -13.79 -8.33 11.94
C LEU A 60 -14.05 -8.61 10.46
N ASP A 61 -13.05 -9.14 9.76
CA ASP A 61 -13.34 -9.87 8.53
C ASP A 61 -13.84 -11.28 8.87
N GLY A 62 -14.71 -11.88 8.06
CA GLY A 62 -15.26 -13.22 8.35
C GLY A 62 -14.22 -14.36 8.34
N VAL A 63 -12.93 -14.04 8.12
CA VAL A 63 -11.82 -14.99 8.14
C VAL A 63 -11.13 -14.97 9.51
N VAL A 64 -10.94 -13.81 10.13
CA VAL A 64 -10.22 -13.68 11.41
C VAL A 64 -10.92 -14.47 12.51
N ASP A 65 -12.25 -14.45 12.51
CA ASP A 65 -13.10 -15.08 13.52
C ASP A 65 -13.59 -16.48 13.10
N GLY A 66 -13.57 -16.78 11.79
CA GLY A 66 -14.06 -18.04 11.23
C GLY A 66 -12.99 -19.07 10.88
N LEU A 67 -11.77 -18.65 10.51
CA LEU A 67 -10.71 -19.57 10.10
C LEU A 67 -10.06 -20.23 11.32
N LEU A 68 -10.02 -21.56 11.29
CA LEU A 68 -9.24 -22.39 12.21
C LEU A 68 -7.96 -22.85 11.48
N PRO A 69 -6.78 -22.25 11.74
CA PRO A 69 -5.58 -22.61 11.01
C PRO A 69 -5.16 -24.07 11.17
N LYS A 70 -5.40 -24.65 12.35
CA LYS A 70 -4.99 -26.02 12.70
C LYS A 70 -3.52 -26.23 12.32
N GLU A 71 -3.19 -27.38 11.75
CA GLU A 71 -1.84 -27.77 11.33
C GLU A 71 -1.17 -26.78 10.34
N ALA A 72 -1.91 -25.88 9.70
CA ALA A 72 -1.34 -24.85 8.82
C ALA A 72 -0.59 -23.74 9.60
N PHE A 73 -0.84 -23.60 10.90
CA PHE A 73 -0.09 -22.71 11.79
C PHE A 73 0.80 -23.51 12.73
N ARG A 74 2.07 -23.12 12.77
CA ARG A 74 3.06 -23.61 13.72
C ARG A 74 3.97 -22.47 14.16
N VAL A 75 4.51 -22.64 15.36
CA VAL A 75 5.53 -21.77 15.93
C VAL A 75 6.82 -22.60 16.04
N PRO A 76 7.75 -22.49 15.08
CA PRO A 76 9.07 -23.07 15.23
C PRO A 76 9.87 -22.37 16.34
N LEU A 77 10.85 -23.07 16.89
CA LEU A 77 11.81 -22.48 17.82
C LEU A 77 12.48 -21.26 17.16
N ASN A 78 12.69 -20.20 17.94
CA ASN A 78 13.27 -18.93 17.50
C ASN A 78 12.46 -18.14 16.45
N SER A 79 11.21 -18.53 16.12
CA SER A 79 10.37 -17.69 15.28
C SER A 79 9.85 -16.47 16.05
N SER A 80 9.98 -15.27 15.47
CA SER A 80 9.56 -14.04 16.17
C SER A 80 8.04 -13.91 16.26
N ARG A 81 7.54 -13.27 17.33
CA ARG A 81 6.10 -12.97 17.50
C ARG A 81 5.54 -12.21 16.30
N LEU A 82 6.27 -11.20 15.81
CA LEU A 82 5.86 -10.43 14.63
C LEU A 82 5.68 -11.33 13.40
N SER A 83 6.60 -12.28 13.15
CA SER A 83 6.47 -13.20 12.02
C SER A 83 5.22 -14.08 12.13
N ARG A 84 4.85 -14.48 13.34
CA ARG A 84 3.66 -15.33 13.58
C ARG A 84 2.37 -14.54 13.43
N VAL A 85 2.31 -13.30 13.94
CA VAL A 85 1.18 -12.39 13.71
C VAL A 85 1.04 -12.11 12.21
N LYS A 86 2.12 -11.78 11.50
CA LYS A 86 2.09 -11.58 10.04
C LYS A 86 1.63 -12.83 9.28
N ARG A 87 2.04 -14.02 9.72
CA ARG A 87 1.58 -15.28 9.11
C ARG A 87 0.07 -15.46 9.27
N LEU A 88 -0.46 -15.17 10.45
CA LEU A 88 -1.90 -15.25 10.72
C LEU A 88 -2.68 -14.23 9.87
N LEU A 89 -2.20 -12.98 9.81
CA LEU A 89 -2.78 -11.93 8.98
C LEU A 89 -2.65 -12.18 7.48
N SER A 90 -1.70 -13.00 7.04
CA SER A 90 -1.53 -13.31 5.61
C SER A 90 -2.72 -14.05 4.99
N TRP A 91 -3.64 -14.56 5.81
CA TRP A 91 -4.88 -15.20 5.37
C TRP A 91 -6.10 -14.28 5.44
N THR A 92 -5.97 -13.10 6.05
CA THR A 92 -7.06 -12.17 6.37
C THR A 92 -6.92 -10.88 5.54
N GLY A 93 -8.04 -10.19 5.35
CA GLY A 93 -8.09 -8.81 4.88
C GLY A 93 -7.67 -7.83 5.98
N GLU A 94 -7.68 -8.24 7.25
CA GLU A 94 -7.26 -7.38 8.35
C GLU A 94 -5.81 -6.91 8.28
N LYS A 95 -5.59 -5.70 8.77
CA LYS A 95 -4.30 -5.03 8.87
C LYS A 95 -4.04 -4.64 10.31
N MET A 96 -2.76 -4.59 10.66
CA MET A 96 -2.29 -4.27 12.00
C MET A 96 -1.71 -2.86 12.04
N ARG A 97 -2.04 -2.12 13.09
CA ARG A 97 -1.48 -0.81 13.44
C ARG A 97 -1.33 -0.69 14.96
N VAL A 98 -0.48 0.20 15.42
CA VAL A 98 -0.41 0.60 16.83
C VAL A 98 -1.05 1.96 16.95
N GLU A 99 -1.97 2.13 17.89
CA GLU A 99 -2.66 3.41 18.13
C GLU A 99 -2.11 4.14 19.37
N ASP A 100 -2.71 5.26 19.71
CA ASP A 100 -2.26 6.17 20.77
C ASP A 100 -2.45 5.60 22.19
N ASP A 101 -3.20 4.50 22.32
CA ASP A 101 -3.39 3.71 23.54
C ASP A 101 -2.31 2.64 23.75
N GLU A 102 -1.29 2.61 22.89
CA GLU A 102 -0.19 1.63 22.86
C GLU A 102 -0.65 0.19 22.56
N ALA A 103 -1.91 -0.03 22.19
CA ALA A 103 -2.44 -1.33 21.81
C ALA A 103 -2.20 -1.64 20.33
N LEU A 104 -2.24 -2.94 20.01
CA LEU A 104 -2.23 -3.44 18.63
C LEU A 104 -3.68 -3.51 18.13
N HIS A 105 -3.99 -2.64 17.18
CA HIS A 105 -5.28 -2.58 16.51
C HIS A 105 -5.27 -3.43 15.25
N PHE A 106 -6.36 -4.16 15.05
CA PHE A 106 -6.62 -5.00 13.89
C PHE A 106 -7.95 -4.59 13.26
N PHE A 107 -7.94 -4.29 11.98
CA PHE A 107 -9.12 -3.79 11.27
C PHE A 107 -9.05 -4.09 9.77
N ASP A 108 -10.21 -4.09 9.13
CA ASP A 108 -10.36 -4.18 7.68
C ASP A 108 -10.40 -2.76 7.09
N PRO A 109 -9.34 -2.32 6.38
CA PRO A 109 -9.27 -0.96 5.89
C PRO A 109 -10.34 -0.69 4.82
N VAL A 110 -10.87 0.54 4.79
CA VAL A 110 -11.71 0.97 3.67
C VAL A 110 -10.84 1.05 2.42
N ILE A 111 -11.07 0.22 1.41
CA ILE A 111 -10.23 0.18 0.19
C ILE A 111 -10.92 0.75 -1.06
N SER A 112 -12.15 1.21 -0.94
CA SER A 112 -12.94 1.74 -2.05
C SER A 112 -14.09 2.63 -1.55
N GLY A 113 -14.63 3.44 -2.44
CA GLY A 113 -15.78 4.30 -2.15
C GLY A 113 -15.49 5.77 -2.44
N ALA A 114 -16.40 6.62 -1.97
CA ALA A 114 -16.32 8.08 -2.11
C ALA A 114 -16.03 8.80 -0.79
N VAL A 115 -15.92 8.05 0.31
CA VAL A 115 -15.51 8.55 1.62
C VAL A 115 -14.03 8.28 1.76
N PHE A 116 -13.27 9.31 2.10
CA PHE A 116 -11.83 9.25 2.27
C PHE A 116 -11.51 9.71 3.69
N ASP A 117 -10.50 9.11 4.30
CA ASP A 117 -9.97 9.58 5.58
C ASP A 117 -9.36 10.98 5.43
N TYR A 118 -8.77 11.26 4.25
CA TYR A 118 -8.32 12.61 3.89
C TYR A 118 -8.26 12.86 2.38
N GLU A 119 -8.46 14.12 1.97
CA GLU A 119 -8.29 14.57 0.58
C GLU A 119 -7.17 15.62 0.46
N TYR A 120 -6.09 15.28 -0.23
CA TYR A 120 -5.03 16.22 -0.60
C TYR A 120 -5.38 16.92 -1.92
N LYS A 121 -5.32 18.26 -1.92
CA LYS A 121 -5.67 19.09 -3.09
C LYS A 121 -4.63 20.15 -3.36
N LEU A 122 -4.19 20.25 -4.60
CA LEU A 122 -3.26 21.32 -4.99
C LEU A 122 -3.94 22.69 -5.01
N ALA A 123 -3.30 23.68 -4.37
CA ALA A 123 -3.67 25.09 -4.40
C ALA A 123 -5.11 25.41 -3.92
N VAL A 124 -5.61 24.62 -2.96
CA VAL A 124 -6.87 24.90 -2.27
C VAL A 124 -6.56 25.51 -0.90
N SER A 125 -7.14 26.68 -0.64
CA SER A 125 -6.95 27.39 0.64
C SER A 125 -7.51 26.57 1.80
N GLY A 126 -6.72 26.41 2.86
CA GLY A 126 -7.11 25.65 4.06
C GLY A 126 -6.87 24.14 3.97
N GLU A 127 -6.40 23.63 2.84
CA GLU A 127 -6.08 22.22 2.65
C GLU A 127 -4.57 21.97 2.65
N HIS A 128 -4.17 20.72 2.90
CA HIS A 128 -2.79 20.30 2.68
C HIS A 128 -2.50 20.26 1.17
N THR A 129 -1.82 21.31 0.68
CA THR A 129 -1.32 21.34 -0.69
C THR A 129 -0.32 20.21 -0.92
N LEU A 130 -0.23 19.68 -2.13
CA LEU A 130 0.85 18.76 -2.50
C LEU A 130 2.01 19.52 -3.16
N PHE A 131 3.24 19.14 -2.83
CA PHE A 131 4.46 19.67 -3.43
C PHE A 131 4.84 18.87 -4.67
N ASN A 132 4.74 17.54 -4.57
CA ASN A 132 5.01 16.61 -5.65
C ASN A 132 3.98 15.47 -5.62
N LYS A 133 3.73 14.89 -6.80
CA LYS A 133 2.92 13.70 -6.99
C LYS A 133 3.58 12.82 -8.04
N GLU A 134 3.76 11.56 -7.71
CA GLU A 134 4.24 10.52 -8.59
C GLU A 134 3.11 9.55 -8.91
N LEU A 135 2.98 9.18 -10.19
CA LEU A 135 2.07 8.16 -10.65
C LEU A 135 2.86 6.90 -10.94
N ILE A 136 2.52 5.80 -10.29
CA ILE A 136 3.23 4.54 -10.44
C ILE A 136 2.21 3.48 -10.89
N ASN A 137 2.46 2.84 -12.03
CA ASN A 137 1.66 1.72 -12.47
C ASN A 137 2.43 0.44 -12.15
N ARG A 138 2.25 -0.10 -10.94
CA ARG A 138 2.79 -1.41 -10.61
C ARG A 138 1.85 -2.52 -11.04
N PHE A 139 2.46 -3.60 -11.51
CA PHE A 139 1.77 -4.82 -11.86
C PHE A 139 1.59 -5.67 -10.59
N VAL A 140 0.37 -6.17 -10.39
CA VAL A 140 0.07 -7.05 -9.26
C VAL A 140 0.55 -8.46 -9.61
N ASN A 141 1.43 -9.02 -8.78
CA ASN A 141 1.97 -10.37 -8.96
C ASN A 141 2.11 -11.07 -7.60
N PRO A 142 1.48 -12.24 -7.39
CA PRO A 142 0.53 -12.94 -8.26
C PRO A 142 -0.74 -12.12 -8.52
N ASN A 143 -1.43 -12.34 -9.64
CA ASN A 143 -2.71 -11.69 -9.95
C ASN A 143 -3.91 -12.65 -9.94
N LYS A 144 -3.70 -13.92 -9.61
CA LYS A 144 -4.74 -14.87 -9.25
C LYS A 144 -4.28 -15.73 -8.08
N GLU A 145 -5.15 -15.86 -7.08
CA GLU A 145 -4.93 -16.73 -5.92
C GLU A 145 -5.98 -17.82 -5.94
N VAL A 146 -5.54 -19.07 -5.77
CA VAL A 146 -6.40 -20.24 -5.58
C VAL A 146 -6.15 -20.79 -4.18
N VAL A 147 -7.17 -20.76 -3.33
CA VAL A 147 -7.10 -21.35 -2.00
C VAL A 147 -7.77 -22.71 -2.05
N SER A 148 -7.03 -23.76 -1.69
CA SER A 148 -7.48 -25.14 -1.85
C SER A 148 -7.14 -26.00 -0.64
N SER A 149 -7.89 -27.07 -0.44
CA SER A 149 -7.53 -28.10 0.53
C SER A 149 -6.32 -28.88 0.01
N HIS A 150 -5.43 -29.31 0.90
CA HIS A 150 -4.34 -30.19 0.48
C HIS A 150 -4.92 -31.46 -0.16
N PRO A 151 -4.37 -32.00 -1.27
CA PRO A 151 -4.95 -33.16 -1.98
C PRO A 151 -5.16 -34.43 -1.14
N SER A 152 -4.46 -34.56 -0.01
CA SER A 152 -4.65 -35.68 0.93
C SER A 152 -5.83 -35.51 1.89
N HIS A 153 -6.45 -34.33 1.95
CA HIS A 153 -7.56 -34.06 2.87
C HIS A 153 -8.89 -34.51 2.28
N THR A 154 -9.83 -34.94 3.13
CA THR A 154 -11.21 -35.23 2.71
C THR A 154 -12.15 -34.65 3.77
N PRO A 155 -13.20 -33.90 3.40
CA PRO A 155 -13.56 -33.42 2.05
C PRO A 155 -12.58 -32.38 1.47
N GLN A 156 -12.69 -32.14 0.15
CA GLN A 156 -11.91 -31.14 -0.59
C GLN A 156 -12.73 -29.86 -0.78
N PHE A 157 -12.13 -28.72 -0.48
CA PHE A 157 -12.70 -27.38 -0.69
C PHE A 157 -11.75 -26.52 -1.51
N THR A 158 -12.28 -25.64 -2.35
CA THR A 158 -11.46 -24.75 -3.19
C THR A 158 -12.23 -23.50 -3.60
N ALA A 159 -11.55 -22.37 -3.69
CA ALA A 159 -12.05 -21.14 -4.30
C ALA A 159 -10.89 -20.30 -4.85
N SER A 160 -11.19 -19.21 -5.56
CA SER A 160 -10.16 -18.33 -6.13
C SER A 160 -10.61 -16.88 -6.25
N ALA A 161 -9.66 -15.96 -6.25
CA ALA A 161 -9.86 -14.55 -6.56
C ALA A 161 -8.81 -14.07 -7.58
N THR A 162 -9.07 -12.94 -8.25
CA THR A 162 -8.22 -12.46 -9.34
C THR A 162 -8.21 -10.93 -9.38
N SER A 163 -7.01 -10.35 -9.47
CA SER A 163 -6.82 -8.94 -9.85
C SER A 163 -7.03 -8.82 -11.36
N ALA A 164 -8.27 -8.54 -11.78
CA ALA A 164 -8.72 -8.69 -13.15
C ALA A 164 -7.85 -7.94 -14.18
N THR A 165 -7.48 -6.69 -13.87
CA THR A 165 -6.70 -5.83 -14.76
C THR A 165 -5.29 -6.37 -14.99
N SER A 166 -4.59 -6.76 -13.92
CA SER A 166 -3.24 -7.34 -14.03
C SER A 166 -3.29 -8.73 -14.68
N PHE A 167 -4.29 -9.55 -14.33
CA PHE A 167 -4.46 -10.88 -14.90
C PHE A 167 -4.72 -10.83 -16.41
N ALA A 168 -5.47 -9.84 -16.90
CA ALA A 168 -5.70 -9.65 -18.33
C ALA A 168 -4.41 -9.32 -19.11
N LEU A 169 -3.43 -8.66 -18.48
CA LEU A 169 -2.15 -8.32 -19.10
C LEU A 169 -1.17 -9.50 -19.09
N PHE A 170 -1.02 -10.16 -17.94
CA PHE A 170 -0.09 -11.29 -17.79
C PHE A 170 -0.57 -12.27 -16.70
N PRO A 171 -1.32 -13.32 -17.05
CA PRO A 171 -1.86 -14.27 -16.08
C PRO A 171 -0.78 -14.95 -15.23
N GLN A 172 -0.85 -14.80 -13.91
CA GLN A 172 0.03 -15.45 -12.93
C GLN A 172 -0.83 -16.00 -11.78
N THR A 173 -0.81 -17.32 -11.62
CA THR A 173 -1.61 -18.03 -10.61
C THR A 173 -0.72 -18.56 -9.50
N HIS A 174 -1.08 -18.23 -8.25
CA HIS A 174 -0.53 -18.83 -7.06
C HIS A 174 -1.61 -19.69 -6.36
N THR A 175 -1.19 -20.80 -5.75
CA THR A 175 -2.09 -21.72 -5.07
C THR A 175 -1.64 -21.90 -3.62
N THR A 176 -2.51 -21.53 -2.69
CA THR A 176 -2.29 -21.75 -1.25
C THR A 176 -3.08 -22.95 -0.77
N TYR A 177 -2.38 -23.93 -0.18
CA TYR A 177 -2.99 -25.08 0.47
C TYR A 177 -3.21 -24.85 1.96
N LEU A 178 -4.44 -25.09 2.44
CA LEU A 178 -4.82 -24.97 3.85
C LEU A 178 -5.71 -26.14 4.29
N ARG A 179 -5.89 -26.31 5.60
CA ARG A 179 -6.90 -27.21 6.17
C ARG A 179 -8.24 -26.48 6.22
N LEU A 180 -8.98 -26.52 5.12
CA LEU A 180 -10.24 -25.81 4.99
C LEU A 180 -11.41 -26.60 5.59
N THR A 181 -12.38 -25.90 6.15
CA THR A 181 -13.62 -26.47 6.70
C THR A 181 -14.82 -26.32 5.77
N SER A 182 -14.73 -25.39 4.80
CA SER A 182 -15.76 -25.17 3.78
C SER A 182 -15.20 -24.43 2.56
N THR A 183 -15.94 -24.50 1.44
CA THR A 183 -15.69 -23.64 0.27
C THR A 183 -15.92 -22.15 0.57
N GLY A 184 -16.81 -21.82 1.52
CA GLY A 184 -17.07 -20.43 1.92
C GLY A 184 -15.86 -19.77 2.56
N ILE A 185 -15.13 -20.50 3.41
CA ILE A 185 -13.88 -20.01 4.01
C ILE A 185 -12.82 -19.80 2.91
N ALA A 186 -12.68 -20.74 1.98
CA ALA A 186 -11.76 -20.58 0.84
C ALA A 186 -12.08 -19.32 0.01
N ALA A 187 -13.38 -19.06 -0.21
CA ALA A 187 -13.88 -17.91 -0.97
C ALA A 187 -13.69 -16.57 -0.24
N SER A 188 -13.43 -16.61 1.07
CA SER A 188 -13.12 -15.42 1.88
C SER A 188 -11.61 -15.16 1.96
N ILE A 189 -10.78 -16.22 2.05
CA ILE A 189 -9.31 -16.11 2.09
C ILE A 189 -8.73 -15.66 0.75
N ALA A 190 -9.20 -16.24 -0.37
CA ALA A 190 -8.65 -15.91 -1.69
C ALA A 190 -8.70 -14.39 -2.03
N PRO A 191 -9.83 -13.68 -1.84
CA PRO A 191 -9.88 -12.24 -2.07
C PRO A 191 -9.02 -11.45 -1.07
N ALA A 192 -8.95 -11.84 0.21
CA ALA A 192 -8.09 -11.21 1.20
C ALA A 192 -6.60 -11.24 0.81
N ILE A 193 -6.13 -12.38 0.28
CA ILE A 193 -4.76 -12.51 -0.23
C ILE A 193 -4.53 -11.61 -1.45
N ILE A 194 -5.45 -11.64 -2.44
CA ILE A 194 -5.37 -10.76 -3.62
C ILE A 194 -5.36 -9.29 -3.23
N GLU A 195 -6.21 -8.90 -2.29
CA GLU A 195 -6.27 -7.53 -1.80
C GLU A 195 -4.93 -7.10 -1.21
N THR A 196 -4.27 -7.96 -0.44
CA THR A 196 -2.93 -7.68 0.08
C THR A 196 -1.93 -7.42 -1.05
N TYR A 197 -1.89 -8.27 -2.09
CA TYR A 197 -1.03 -8.02 -3.25
C TYR A 197 -1.36 -6.72 -3.97
N GLU A 198 -2.64 -6.36 -4.05
CA GLU A 198 -3.07 -5.12 -4.70
C GLU A 198 -2.75 -3.88 -3.86
N LEU A 199 -2.87 -3.96 -2.54
CA LEU A 199 -2.46 -2.92 -1.60
C LEU A 199 -0.94 -2.74 -1.58
N ASP A 200 -0.17 -3.83 -1.72
CA ASP A 200 1.30 -3.78 -1.84
C ASP A 200 1.75 -3.21 -3.19
N SER A 201 0.89 -3.27 -4.21
CA SER A 201 1.11 -2.63 -5.50
C SER A 201 0.92 -1.11 -5.38
N GLU A 202 2.02 -0.41 -5.08
CA GLU A 202 2.09 1.05 -5.02
C GLU A 202 1.54 1.68 -6.31
N VAL A 203 0.51 2.53 -6.18
CA VAL A 203 -0.16 3.22 -7.29
C VAL A 203 0.22 4.70 -7.39
N GLY A 204 0.83 5.24 -6.33
CA GLY A 204 1.30 6.61 -6.32
C GLY A 204 2.03 6.99 -5.05
N ALA A 205 2.68 8.14 -5.14
CA ALA A 205 3.34 8.78 -4.01
C ALA A 205 3.07 10.28 -4.04
N VAL A 206 3.02 10.90 -2.87
CA VAL A 206 2.91 12.36 -2.73
C VAL A 206 3.85 12.88 -1.67
N LYS A 207 4.33 14.10 -1.89
CA LYS A 207 5.01 14.88 -0.86
C LYS A 207 4.12 16.06 -0.47
N VAL A 208 3.81 16.19 0.80
CA VAL A 208 2.84 17.15 1.35
C VAL A 208 3.42 17.84 2.60
N PRO A 209 2.89 18.99 3.04
CA PRO A 209 3.12 19.48 4.39
C PRO A 209 2.71 18.43 5.42
N MET A 210 3.35 18.47 6.58
CA MET A 210 3.07 17.52 7.66
C MET A 210 1.58 17.49 8.05
N ASN A 211 0.93 16.36 7.79
CA ASN A 211 -0.38 16.04 8.32
C ASN A 211 -0.20 15.06 9.50
N VAL A 212 -0.40 15.55 10.73
CA VAL A 212 -0.20 14.73 11.94
C VAL A 212 -1.27 13.66 12.12
N GLY A 213 -2.45 13.85 11.52
CA GLY A 213 -3.54 12.87 11.56
C GLY A 213 -3.49 11.85 10.43
N GLN A 214 -2.49 11.89 9.55
CA GLN A 214 -2.33 10.88 8.51
C GLN A 214 -1.72 9.61 9.09
N GLU A 215 -2.37 8.47 8.88
CA GLU A 215 -1.94 7.18 9.38
C GLU A 215 -1.75 6.14 8.25
N VAL A 216 -1.12 5.02 8.59
CA VAL A 216 -0.99 3.89 7.67
C VAL A 216 -2.37 3.21 7.56
N TRP A 217 -2.68 2.74 6.36
CA TRP A 217 -3.94 2.13 5.91
C TRP A 217 -5.08 3.08 5.57
N ASP A 218 -4.99 4.36 5.94
CA ASP A 218 -5.97 5.39 5.57
C ASP A 218 -6.21 5.43 4.06
N PHE A 219 -7.48 5.50 3.66
CA PHE A 219 -7.90 5.66 2.29
C PHE A 219 -7.93 7.14 1.91
N ILE A 220 -6.97 7.55 1.10
CA ILE A 220 -6.78 8.95 0.74
C ILE A 220 -7.13 9.21 -0.71
N LYS A 221 -7.44 10.47 -0.99
CA LYS A 221 -7.56 11.00 -2.35
C LYS A 221 -6.56 12.12 -2.57
N VAL A 222 -5.91 12.10 -3.72
CA VAL A 222 -4.96 13.12 -4.16
C VAL A 222 -5.46 13.71 -5.46
N THR A 223 -5.72 15.02 -5.46
CA THR A 223 -6.17 15.77 -6.65
C THR A 223 -5.10 16.77 -7.08
N ASP A 224 -4.60 16.63 -8.32
CA ASP A 224 -3.64 17.56 -8.91
C ASP A 224 -4.31 18.35 -10.05
N SER A 225 -4.65 19.60 -9.76
CA SER A 225 -5.31 20.51 -10.70
C SER A 225 -4.43 20.92 -11.88
N ARG A 226 -3.10 20.75 -11.82
CA ARG A 226 -2.20 21.04 -12.97
C ARG A 226 -2.36 20.01 -14.08
N GLN A 227 -2.65 18.77 -13.71
CA GLN A 227 -2.80 17.63 -14.64
C GLN A 227 -4.26 17.23 -14.83
N ASN A 228 -5.19 17.87 -14.09
CA ASN A 228 -6.61 17.55 -14.07
C ASN A 228 -6.88 16.06 -13.81
N ASP A 229 -6.15 15.49 -12.85
CA ASP A 229 -6.25 14.08 -12.50
C ASP A 229 -6.41 13.87 -11.00
N THR A 230 -6.80 12.65 -10.65
CA THR A 230 -7.04 12.25 -9.27
C THR A 230 -6.56 10.83 -9.08
N ARG A 231 -6.00 10.56 -7.91
CA ARG A 231 -5.64 9.22 -7.46
C ARG A 231 -6.21 8.93 -6.10
N THR A 232 -6.58 7.68 -5.89
CA THR A 232 -7.04 7.18 -4.60
C THR A 232 -6.26 5.93 -4.26
N GLY A 233 -6.15 5.63 -2.97
CA GLY A 233 -5.53 4.41 -2.49
C GLY A 233 -5.25 4.50 -1.00
N ASN A 234 -4.87 3.36 -0.43
CA ASN A 234 -4.57 3.23 0.98
C ASN A 234 -3.10 3.55 1.24
N VAL A 235 -2.83 4.34 2.27
CA VAL A 235 -1.48 4.67 2.69
C VAL A 235 -0.74 3.40 3.11
N ARG A 236 0.40 3.13 2.47
CA ARG A 236 1.27 1.98 2.77
C ARG A 236 2.55 2.37 3.46
N TYR A 237 2.98 3.59 3.23
CA TYR A 237 4.22 4.13 3.76
C TYR A 237 4.03 5.59 4.10
N LEU A 238 4.52 5.96 5.27
CA LEU A 238 4.60 7.33 5.74
C LEU A 238 6.01 7.61 6.20
N LYS A 239 6.53 8.76 5.78
CA LYS A 239 7.76 9.31 6.31
C LYS A 239 7.54 10.75 6.69
N ARG A 240 7.66 11.03 7.98
CA ARG A 240 7.57 12.38 8.53
C ARG A 240 8.98 12.97 8.61
N ASN A 241 9.24 14.03 7.86
CA ASN A 241 10.53 14.70 7.84
C ASN A 241 10.45 16.05 8.58
N VAL A 242 11.46 16.31 9.40
CA VAL A 242 11.68 17.63 10.00
C VAL A 242 13.06 18.11 9.59
N GLN A 243 13.11 19.18 8.82
CA GLN A 243 14.35 19.86 8.49
C GLN A 243 14.61 20.94 9.53
N VAL A 244 15.68 20.75 10.31
CA VAL A 244 16.19 21.76 11.24
C VAL A 244 17.21 22.62 10.51
N PRO A 245 16.90 23.90 10.24
CA PRO A 245 17.84 24.78 9.56
C PRO A 245 18.98 25.17 10.50
N GLY A 246 20.10 25.60 9.89
CA GLY A 246 21.15 26.31 10.62
C GLY A 246 20.67 27.68 11.16
N ARG A 247 21.60 28.41 11.79
CA ARG A 247 21.41 29.73 12.45
C ARG A 247 20.16 30.51 12.00
N GLY A 248 19.05 30.34 12.74
CA GLY A 248 17.87 31.21 12.65
C GLY A 248 16.88 30.96 11.50
N GLY A 249 17.03 29.88 10.73
CA GLY A 249 16.02 29.53 9.72
C GLY A 249 14.72 28.99 10.33
N GLN A 250 13.67 28.90 9.51
CA GLN A 250 12.39 28.27 9.89
C GLN A 250 12.44 26.74 9.74
N LEU A 251 11.89 26.02 10.72
CA LEU A 251 11.68 24.58 10.62
C LEU A 251 10.76 24.24 9.44
N VAL A 252 11.18 23.28 8.61
CA VAL A 252 10.34 22.76 7.52
C VAL A 252 9.83 21.39 7.91
N PHE A 253 8.51 21.24 7.91
CA PHE A 253 7.82 20.00 8.22
C PHE A 253 7.12 19.49 6.96
N ASP A 254 7.59 18.36 6.46
CA ASP A 254 7.00 17.70 5.31
C ASP A 254 6.83 16.21 5.54
N MET A 255 6.01 15.59 4.71
CA MET A 255 5.72 14.17 4.80
C MET A 255 5.70 13.57 3.40
N ASP A 256 6.36 12.43 3.25
CA ASP A 256 6.28 11.58 2.07
C ASP A 256 5.27 10.46 2.33
N ILE A 257 4.29 10.31 1.44
CA ILE A 257 3.27 9.27 1.49
C ILE A 257 3.43 8.39 0.25
N ARG A 258 3.39 7.07 0.41
CA ARG A 258 3.17 6.13 -0.71
C ARG A 258 1.93 5.32 -0.44
N PHE A 259 1.12 5.10 -1.46
CA PHE A 259 -0.18 4.47 -1.32
C PHE A 259 -0.45 3.46 -2.43
N GLY A 260 -1.28 2.47 -2.10
CA GLY A 260 -1.59 1.30 -2.93
C GLY A 260 -3.09 1.16 -3.21
N LYS A 261 -3.37 0.42 -4.28
CA LYS A 261 -4.67 0.07 -4.88
C LYS A 261 -5.69 1.19 -5.14
N SER A 262 -5.84 1.55 -6.42
CA SER A 262 -7.17 1.75 -7.02
C SER A 262 -7.17 1.14 -8.43
N ALA A 263 -8.16 0.29 -8.72
CA ALA A 263 -8.23 -0.62 -9.87
C ALA A 263 -8.55 0.05 -11.22
N ILE A 264 -8.30 1.36 -11.34
CA ILE A 264 -8.45 2.13 -12.57
C ILE A 264 -7.05 2.44 -13.07
N LEU A 265 -6.54 1.62 -13.99
CA LEU A 265 -5.43 2.07 -14.83
C LEU A 265 -5.85 3.43 -15.42
N PRO A 266 -5.01 4.48 -15.36
CA PRO A 266 -5.28 5.63 -16.20
C PRO A 266 -5.53 5.10 -17.60
N SER A 267 -6.63 5.52 -18.23
CA SER A 267 -6.86 5.25 -19.64
C SER A 267 -5.54 5.44 -20.38
N PRO A 268 -5.13 4.49 -21.23
CA PRO A 268 -3.83 4.58 -21.88
C PRO A 268 -3.72 5.96 -22.51
N ILE A 269 -2.70 6.71 -22.09
CA ILE A 269 -2.23 7.87 -22.84
C ILE A 269 -1.96 7.31 -24.24
N LEU A 270 -2.85 7.67 -25.17
CA LEU A 270 -2.69 7.46 -26.61
C LEU A 270 -2.86 6.00 -27.09
N VAL A 271 -4.08 5.46 -27.05
CA VAL A 271 -4.53 4.55 -28.12
C VAL A 271 -5.39 5.36 -29.07
N GLY A 272 -4.84 5.62 -30.26
CA GLY A 272 -5.54 6.33 -31.32
C GLY A 272 -6.94 5.78 -31.52
N THR A 273 -7.92 6.67 -31.42
CA THR A 273 -9.33 6.47 -31.72
C THR A 273 -9.49 6.05 -33.18
N SER A 274 -9.31 4.76 -33.46
CA SER A 274 -9.80 4.16 -34.71
C SER A 274 -11.28 3.85 -34.53
N GLY A 275 -12.12 4.85 -34.77
CA GLY A 275 -13.57 4.69 -34.72
C GLY A 275 -14.33 5.98 -34.98
N GLY A 276 -14.47 6.36 -36.25
CA GLY A 276 -15.35 7.47 -36.63
C GLY A 276 -15.32 7.69 -38.14
N GLY A 277 -16.42 7.38 -38.82
CA GLY A 277 -16.51 7.25 -40.27
C GLY A 277 -16.00 8.45 -41.07
N VAL A 278 -15.24 8.14 -42.12
CA VAL A 278 -14.91 9.10 -43.18
C VAL A 278 -16.15 9.30 -44.03
N GLY A 279 -16.97 10.26 -43.61
CA GLY A 279 -17.84 11.00 -44.51
C GLY A 279 -16.97 11.64 -45.59
N ARG A 280 -17.13 11.13 -46.81
CA ARG A 280 -16.55 11.69 -48.03
C ARG A 280 -17.09 13.12 -48.22
N VAL A 281 -16.26 14.12 -47.94
CA VAL A 281 -16.49 15.51 -48.40
C VAL A 281 -15.30 15.87 -49.28
N GLY A 282 -15.58 16.07 -50.57
CA GLY A 282 -14.62 16.57 -51.52
C GLY A 282 -14.42 18.08 -51.38
N GLY A 283 -13.24 18.55 -51.79
CA GLY A 283 -13.00 19.94 -52.14
C GLY A 283 -12.06 20.71 -51.20
N GLY A 284 -10.82 20.91 -51.65
CA GLY A 284 -10.04 22.15 -51.53
C GLY A 284 -9.74 22.74 -50.14
N ASP A 285 -8.46 22.73 -49.78
CA ASP A 285 -7.75 23.75 -48.97
C ASP A 285 -8.00 23.86 -47.45
N THR A 286 -9.03 23.25 -46.87
CA THR A 286 -9.26 23.34 -45.41
C THR A 286 -8.32 22.45 -44.58
N ASN A 287 -7.84 21.33 -45.11
CA ASN A 287 -6.97 20.41 -44.36
C ASN A 287 -5.52 20.92 -44.19
N ILE A 288 -5.00 21.70 -45.14
CA ILE A 288 -3.62 22.22 -45.04
C ILE A 288 -3.56 23.37 -44.03
N ALA A 289 -4.56 24.26 -44.02
CA ALA A 289 -4.64 25.35 -43.04
C ALA A 289 -4.72 24.82 -41.60
N ASN A 290 -5.56 23.81 -41.36
CA ASN A 290 -5.68 23.16 -40.04
C ASN A 290 -4.36 22.48 -39.62
N LEU A 291 -3.64 21.89 -40.57
CA LEU A 291 -2.34 21.26 -40.29
C LEU A 291 -1.28 22.32 -39.95
N ILE A 292 -1.28 23.47 -40.65
CA ILE A 292 -0.37 24.59 -40.38
C ILE A 292 -0.63 25.19 -39.00
N GLU A 293 -1.89 25.38 -38.61
CA GLU A 293 -2.24 25.88 -37.27
C GLU A 293 -1.82 24.89 -36.17
N ALA A 294 -2.03 23.58 -36.39
CA ALA A 294 -1.59 22.55 -35.45
C ALA A 294 -0.07 22.52 -35.28
N VAL A 295 0.70 22.59 -36.38
CA VAL A 295 2.17 22.62 -36.34
C VAL A 295 2.69 23.89 -35.65
N THR A 296 2.05 25.03 -35.89
CA THR A 296 2.42 26.31 -35.27
C THR A 296 2.18 26.28 -33.75
N SER A 297 1.04 25.72 -33.32
CA SER A 297 0.72 25.52 -31.90
C SER A 297 1.72 24.60 -31.19
N ILE A 298 2.08 23.47 -31.82
CA ILE A 298 3.11 22.55 -31.29
C ILE A 298 4.46 23.24 -31.17
N THR A 299 4.86 24.03 -32.17
CA THR A 299 6.13 24.76 -32.15
C THR A 299 6.17 25.73 -30.96
N PHE A 300 5.10 26.48 -30.70
CA PHE A 300 5.01 27.39 -29.56
C PHE A 300 5.06 26.64 -28.21
N ALA A 301 4.39 25.49 -28.11
CA ALA A 301 4.45 24.65 -26.91
C ALA A 301 5.87 24.13 -26.62
N ILE A 302 6.62 23.74 -27.67
CA ILE A 302 8.02 23.30 -27.55
C ILE A 302 8.92 24.44 -27.05
N PHE A 303 8.76 25.67 -27.58
CA PHE A 303 9.54 26.81 -27.10
C PHE A 303 9.28 27.15 -25.62
N ASN A 304 8.03 27.02 -25.17
CA ASN A 304 7.69 27.23 -23.75
C ASN A 304 8.27 26.14 -22.85
N LEU A 305 8.31 24.89 -23.33
CA LEU A 305 8.97 23.78 -22.63
C LEU A 305 10.47 24.02 -22.47
N ASP A 306 11.15 24.49 -23.51
CA ASP A 306 12.60 24.79 -23.49
C ASP A 306 12.94 25.92 -22.51
N SER A 307 12.14 26.99 -22.50
CA SER A 307 12.27 28.08 -21.53
C SER A 307 12.07 27.59 -20.08
N THR A 308 11.10 26.70 -19.86
CA THR A 308 10.84 26.12 -18.54
C THR A 308 11.98 25.20 -18.10
N GLN A 309 12.56 24.40 -19.01
CA GLN A 309 13.72 23.55 -18.72
C GLN A 309 14.94 24.37 -18.30
N THR A 310 15.20 25.49 -18.97
CA THR A 310 16.31 26.39 -18.63
C THR A 310 16.15 26.94 -17.21
N GLY A 311 14.95 27.39 -16.84
CA GLY A 311 14.67 27.87 -15.48
C GLY A 311 14.80 26.78 -14.40
N ILE A 312 14.43 25.54 -14.72
CA ILE A 312 14.63 24.40 -13.80
C ILE A 312 16.11 24.08 -13.63
N ILE A 313 16.91 24.11 -14.70
CA ILE A 313 18.35 23.85 -14.64
C ILE A 313 19.06 24.94 -13.81
N GLU A 314 18.71 26.21 -14.01
CA GLU A 314 19.26 27.31 -13.22
C GLU A 314 18.89 27.19 -11.73
N PHE A 315 17.63 26.84 -11.44
CA PHE A 315 17.19 26.58 -10.07
C PHE A 315 17.95 25.41 -9.43
N LEU A 316 18.10 24.28 -10.15
CA LEU A 316 18.83 23.11 -9.64
C LEU A 316 20.31 23.42 -9.40
N ASN A 317 20.96 24.18 -10.29
CA ASN A 317 22.35 24.60 -10.12
C ASN A 317 22.51 25.51 -8.89
N ALA A 318 21.57 26.43 -8.66
CA ALA A 318 21.56 27.27 -7.46
C ALA A 318 21.35 26.44 -6.16
N GLN A 319 20.53 25.39 -6.20
CA GLN A 319 20.33 24.49 -5.07
C GLN A 319 21.53 23.56 -4.81
N ILE A 320 22.26 23.16 -5.86
CA ILE A 320 23.44 22.29 -5.74
C ILE A 320 24.61 23.02 -5.07
N GLU A 321 24.79 24.32 -5.32
CA GLU A 321 25.85 25.11 -4.65
C GLU A 321 25.59 25.29 -3.15
N ASP A 322 24.31 25.33 -2.73
CA ASP A 322 23.92 25.54 -1.33
C ASP A 322 23.87 24.24 -0.50
N ALA A 323 23.92 23.07 -1.14
CA ALA A 323 23.64 21.77 -0.51
C ALA A 323 24.87 20.99 0.01
N TYR A 324 26.02 21.64 0.22
CA TYR A 324 27.12 21.01 0.94
C TYR A 324 26.86 21.00 2.47
N PHE A 325 26.14 19.94 2.87
CA PHE A 325 26.21 19.20 4.14
C PHE A 325 24.95 19.12 5.04
N ARG A 326 24.52 17.85 5.18
CA ARG A 326 23.97 17.18 6.38
C ARG A 326 22.46 17.31 6.65
N ARG A 327 21.70 16.53 5.89
CA ARG A 327 20.36 16.03 6.22
C ARG A 327 20.43 15.13 7.46
N LEU A 328 19.49 15.29 8.39
CA LEU A 328 19.16 14.28 9.40
C LEU A 328 17.84 13.64 8.98
N THR A 329 17.80 12.32 8.90
CA THR A 329 16.62 11.58 8.49
C THR A 329 16.22 10.69 9.64
N VAL A 330 14.99 10.83 10.12
CA VAL A 330 14.34 9.76 10.90
C VAL A 330 13.50 9.00 9.89
N THR A 331 13.74 7.70 9.78
CA THR A 331 13.00 6.81 8.88
C THR A 331 12.27 5.82 9.76
N ASP A 332 10.95 5.94 9.82
CA ASP A 332 10.12 4.79 10.17
C ASP A 332 9.93 4.00 8.87
N ALA A 333 10.50 2.80 8.84
CA ALA A 333 10.30 1.84 7.78
C ALA A 333 9.89 0.52 8.42
N LEU A 334 8.72 0.00 8.05
CA LEU A 334 8.42 -1.41 8.25
C LEU A 334 9.23 -2.17 7.20
N GLU A 335 10.47 -2.55 7.54
CA GLU A 335 11.27 -3.39 6.67
C GLU A 335 10.65 -4.79 6.64
N ILE A 336 10.26 -5.22 5.43
CA ILE A 336 9.73 -6.57 5.19
C ILE A 336 10.94 -7.45 4.84
N PRO A 337 11.37 -8.36 5.72
CA PRO A 337 12.37 -9.34 5.33
C PRO A 337 11.77 -10.27 4.27
N HIS A 338 12.48 -10.42 3.16
CA HIS A 338 12.24 -11.49 2.19
C HIS A 338 12.87 -12.77 2.77
N GLU A 339 12.03 -13.79 3.02
CA GLU A 339 12.47 -15.19 3.08
C GLU A 339 12.29 -15.84 1.71
#